data_AF-A0A231HBR6-F1
#
_entry.id   AF-A0A231HBR6-F1
#
_cell.length_a   1.000
_cell.length_b   1.000
_cell.length_c   1.000
_cell.angle_alpha   90.00
_cell.angle_beta   90.00
_cell.angle_gamma   90.00
#
_symmetry.space_group_name_H-M   'P 1'
#
loop_
_entity.id
_entity.type
_entity.pdbx_description
1 polymer ?
#
loop_
_entity_poly.entity_id
_entity_poly.type
_entity_poly.pdbx_seq_one_letter_code
_entity_poly.pdbx_strand_id
1 'polypeptide(L)'
;MPAPGSMRARDMDRVQARTLLDAAFDEGQLGADEYHDRSDRAATAKTVGELRNLVGDLQRPAGGAQWTPPPGPPRRTGRYPAHIRARDADRAETCRALDTALADGQLSAAEHQTLTDLTAAAETLGDLAELAADLQRPAEAPIDPRAGRQSRTAWFAGAVAVAVTAAAVGGYLLTHRVAPVPEPVVAAAPQVVRPMVIETPDLTTVAGFEKFRSDYQAKFGDTTVDNLSLFPDHASVDRTSARQLNRVADYSYRGGFMLSTAVTTRSADKPIFDLAAVNTSALGDLIARAVPLLKVPGGAVSHIGMGIDTISKVPTISIYVGNSFNENAYLEATPAGDPIRVYPFHT
;
A
#
# COMPACT_ATOMS: atom_id res chain seq x y z
N MET A 1 3.43 -16.54 -32.53
CA MET A 1 3.05 -15.75 -31.34
C MET A 1 1.59 -15.34 -31.48
N PRO A 2 0.67 -15.76 -30.59
CA PRO A 2 -0.72 -15.31 -30.66
C PRO A 2 -0.81 -13.81 -30.29
N ALA A 3 -1.72 -13.08 -30.95
CA ALA A 3 -1.89 -11.64 -30.75
C ALA A 3 -2.30 -11.30 -29.30
N PRO A 4 -1.86 -10.18 -28.71
CA PRO A 4 -2.09 -9.79 -27.31
C PRO A 4 -3.55 -9.47 -26.94
N GLY A 5 -4.52 -9.80 -27.82
CA GLY A 5 -5.96 -9.70 -27.58
C GLY A 5 -6.63 -11.04 -27.25
N SER A 6 -6.02 -12.19 -27.56
CA SER A 6 -6.60 -13.52 -27.31
C SER A 6 -6.24 -14.13 -25.95
N MET A 7 -5.47 -13.41 -25.12
CA MET A 7 -5.07 -13.87 -23.80
C MET A 7 -6.27 -13.89 -22.86
N ARG A 8 -6.48 -15.02 -22.16
CA ARG A 8 -7.56 -15.18 -21.19
C ARG A 8 -7.36 -14.21 -20.02
N ALA A 9 -8.40 -13.45 -19.69
CA ALA A 9 -8.38 -12.53 -18.56
C ALA A 9 -8.35 -13.29 -17.24
N ARG A 10 -7.40 -12.96 -16.37
CA ARG A 10 -7.34 -13.40 -14.97
C ARG A 10 -8.22 -12.50 -14.12
N ASP A 11 -8.53 -12.93 -12.90
CA ASP A 11 -9.34 -12.14 -11.97
C ASP A 11 -8.70 -10.78 -11.66
N MET A 12 -7.38 -10.74 -11.55
CA MET A 12 -6.64 -9.49 -11.34
C MET A 12 -6.79 -8.51 -12.53
N ASP A 13 -6.85 -9.03 -13.76
CA ASP A 13 -7.05 -8.21 -14.96
C ASP A 13 -8.47 -7.60 -14.97
N ARG A 14 -9.48 -8.36 -14.54
CA ARG A 14 -10.87 -7.89 -14.37
C ARG A 14 -11.01 -6.83 -13.27
N VAL A 15 -10.32 -7.02 -12.15
CA VAL A 15 -10.29 -6.04 -11.04
C VAL A 15 -9.63 -4.74 -11.48
N GLN A 16 -8.49 -4.80 -12.18
CA GLN A 16 -7.79 -3.62 -12.68
C GLN A 16 -8.63 -2.81 -13.67
N ALA A 17 -9.37 -3.48 -14.57
CA ALA A 17 -10.27 -2.81 -15.49
C ALA A 17 -11.41 -2.07 -14.76
N ARG A 18 -11.97 -2.68 -13.70
CA ARG A 18 -13.01 -2.06 -12.89
C ARG A 18 -12.52 -0.84 -12.12
N THR A 19 -11.32 -0.89 -11.53
CA THR A 19 -10.72 0.28 -10.87
C THR A 19 -10.56 1.47 -11.83
N LEU A 20 -10.29 1.24 -13.11
CA LEU A 20 -10.24 2.31 -14.11
C LEU A 20 -11.63 2.85 -14.47
N LEU A 21 -12.64 1.98 -14.54
CA LEU A 21 -14.04 2.40 -14.72
C LEU A 21 -14.52 3.22 -13.52
N ASP A 22 -14.16 2.84 -12.30
CA ASP A 22 -14.47 3.58 -11.06
C ASP A 22 -13.85 4.98 -11.11
N ALA A 23 -12.56 5.08 -11.45
CA ALA A 23 -11.88 6.36 -11.57
C ALA A 23 -12.48 7.26 -12.66
N ALA A 24 -12.88 6.69 -13.80
CA ALA A 24 -13.52 7.44 -14.88
C ALA A 24 -14.95 7.88 -14.53
N PHE A 25 -15.68 7.12 -13.71
CA PHE A 25 -16.97 7.53 -13.15
C PHE A 25 -16.80 8.68 -12.14
N ASP A 26 -15.82 8.57 -11.24
CA ASP A 26 -15.50 9.62 -10.25
C ASP A 26 -15.07 10.93 -10.92
N GLU A 27 -14.38 10.86 -12.06
CA GLU A 27 -13.97 12.03 -12.85
C GLU A 27 -15.07 12.49 -13.84
N GLY A 28 -16.25 11.87 -13.81
CA GLY A 28 -17.43 12.27 -14.59
C GLY A 28 -17.34 11.97 -16.09
N GLN A 29 -16.41 11.11 -16.52
CA GLN A 29 -16.27 10.68 -17.90
C GLN A 29 -17.26 9.58 -18.29
N LEU A 30 -17.81 8.87 -17.31
CA LEU A 30 -18.85 7.86 -17.48
C LEU A 30 -20.12 8.29 -16.75
N GLY A 31 -21.27 8.14 -17.39
CA GLY A 31 -22.57 8.25 -16.73
C GLY A 31 -22.85 7.05 -15.81
N ALA A 32 -23.77 7.19 -14.85
CA ALA A 32 -24.07 6.13 -13.88
C ALA A 32 -24.53 4.82 -14.55
N ASP A 33 -25.45 4.89 -15.51
CA ASP A 33 -25.95 3.70 -16.20
C ASP A 33 -24.85 3.04 -17.05
N GLU A 34 -24.00 3.85 -17.68
CA GLU A 34 -22.89 3.39 -18.52
C GLU A 34 -21.77 2.73 -17.69
N TYR A 35 -21.50 3.26 -16.51
CA TYR A 35 -20.54 2.67 -15.56
C TYR A 35 -20.99 1.29 -15.09
N HIS A 36 -22.27 1.11 -14.74
CA HIS A 36 -22.81 -0.20 -14.32
C HIS A 36 -22.72 -1.22 -15.46
N ASP A 37 -23.15 -0.84 -16.66
CA ASP A 37 -23.10 -1.71 -17.85
C ASP A 37 -21.65 -2.14 -18.19
N ARG A 38 -20.69 -1.21 -18.13
CA ARG A 38 -19.27 -1.53 -18.38
C ARG A 38 -18.67 -2.39 -17.28
N SER A 39 -19.08 -2.19 -16.02
CA SER A 39 -18.59 -2.94 -14.86
C SER A 39 -19.08 -4.40 -14.85
N ASP A 40 -20.31 -4.64 -15.32
CA ASP A 40 -20.89 -5.97 -15.49
C ASP A 40 -20.25 -6.71 -16.68
N ARG A 41 -19.96 -5.99 -17.77
CA ARG A 41 -19.20 -6.54 -18.90
C ARG A 41 -17.76 -6.86 -18.52
N ALA A 42 -17.12 -6.05 -17.68
CA ALA A 42 -15.79 -6.34 -17.15
C ALA A 42 -15.79 -7.60 -16.24
N ALA A 43 -16.88 -7.84 -15.51
CA ALA A 43 -17.08 -9.04 -14.69
C ALA A 43 -17.01 -10.34 -15.50
N THR A 44 -17.64 -10.30 -16.67
CA THR A 44 -17.90 -11.47 -17.51
C THR A 44 -16.93 -11.61 -18.68
N ALA A 45 -16.03 -10.64 -18.84
CA ALA A 45 -14.99 -10.64 -19.87
C ALA A 45 -14.05 -11.85 -19.74
N LYS A 46 -13.88 -12.55 -20.85
CA LYS A 46 -13.05 -13.76 -20.97
C LYS A 46 -11.64 -13.44 -21.45
N THR A 47 -11.45 -12.30 -22.12
CA THR A 47 -10.17 -11.93 -22.73
C THR A 47 -9.66 -10.57 -22.25
N VAL A 48 -8.35 -10.40 -22.24
CA VAL A 48 -7.70 -9.11 -21.95
C VAL A 48 -8.03 -8.08 -23.05
N GLY A 49 -8.30 -8.53 -24.27
CA GLY A 49 -8.79 -7.68 -25.36
C GLY A 49 -10.17 -7.08 -25.08
N GLU A 50 -11.10 -7.87 -24.56
CA GLU A 50 -12.43 -7.39 -24.15
C GLU A 50 -12.33 -6.33 -23.04
N LEU A 51 -11.48 -6.56 -22.04
CA LEU A 51 -11.25 -5.59 -20.96
C LEU A 51 -10.64 -4.29 -21.48
N ARG A 52 -9.67 -4.38 -22.40
CA ARG A 52 -9.03 -3.20 -23.01
C ARG A 52 -10.03 -2.35 -23.80
N ASN A 53 -10.98 -2.97 -24.48
CA ASN A 53 -12.00 -2.25 -25.24
C ASN A 53 -12.99 -1.50 -24.33
N LEU A 54 -13.20 -1.95 -23.10
CA LEU A 54 -14.11 -1.30 -22.14
C LEU A 54 -13.54 -0.02 -21.53
N VAL A 55 -12.22 0.13 -21.52
CA VAL A 55 -11.50 1.26 -20.90
C VAL A 55 -10.73 2.12 -21.91
N GLY A 56 -10.68 1.71 -23.18
CA GLY A 56 -9.80 2.30 -24.19
C GLY A 56 -10.22 3.69 -24.69
N ASP A 57 -11.47 4.07 -24.48
CA ASP A 57 -12.08 5.34 -24.86
C ASP A 57 -12.09 6.38 -23.73
N LEU A 58 -11.70 5.99 -22.51
CA LEU A 58 -11.68 6.87 -21.34
C LEU A 58 -10.50 7.83 -21.41
N GLN A 59 -10.77 9.10 -21.11
CA GLN A 59 -9.72 10.12 -21.00
C GLN A 59 -8.86 9.86 -19.77
N ARG A 60 -7.57 10.11 -19.94
CA ARG A 60 -6.57 9.80 -18.93
C ARG A 60 -6.72 10.75 -17.73
N PRO A 61 -6.78 10.27 -16.48
CA PRO A 61 -6.81 11.14 -15.31
C PRO A 61 -5.54 11.98 -15.25
N ALA A 62 -5.66 13.26 -14.91
CA ALA A 62 -4.51 14.10 -14.60
C ALA A 62 -3.93 13.69 -13.23
N GLY A 63 -3.09 12.66 -13.23
CA GLY A 63 -2.39 12.15 -12.04
C GLY A 63 -2.74 10.71 -11.61
N GLY A 64 -3.51 9.96 -12.41
CA GLY A 64 -3.89 8.57 -12.13
C GLY A 64 -3.06 7.52 -12.88
N ALA A 65 -2.84 6.37 -12.24
CA ALA A 65 -2.01 5.27 -12.73
C ALA A 65 -2.43 4.72 -14.10
N GLN A 66 -1.42 4.46 -14.94
CA GLN A 66 -1.53 3.86 -16.27
C GLN A 66 -2.04 2.40 -16.22
N TRP A 67 -2.82 1.98 -17.23
CA TRP A 67 -2.88 0.54 -17.57
C TRP A 67 -1.53 0.11 -18.16
N THR A 68 -0.72 -0.54 -17.35
CA THR A 68 0.55 -1.14 -17.75
C THR A 68 0.37 -2.66 -17.75
N PRO A 69 0.73 -3.40 -18.83
CA PRO A 69 0.74 -4.86 -18.79
C PRO A 69 1.63 -5.34 -17.63
N PRO A 70 1.38 -6.53 -17.06
CA PRO A 70 1.99 -6.94 -15.81
C PRO A 70 3.52 -6.89 -15.90
N PRO A 71 4.20 -6.18 -14.99
CA PRO A 71 5.63 -6.37 -14.80
C PRO A 71 5.85 -7.81 -14.30
N GLY A 72 7.02 -8.37 -14.62
CA GLY A 72 7.49 -9.62 -14.01
C GLY A 72 7.52 -9.52 -12.47
N PRO A 73 7.79 -10.64 -11.76
CA PRO A 73 7.67 -10.73 -10.31
C PRO A 73 8.41 -9.59 -9.56
N PRO A 74 7.93 -9.22 -8.36
CA PRO A 74 8.21 -7.92 -7.75
C PRO A 74 9.70 -7.71 -7.45
N ARG A 75 10.19 -6.51 -7.79
CA ARG A 75 11.50 -6.00 -7.39
C ARG A 75 11.45 -5.57 -5.94
N ARG A 76 12.18 -6.31 -5.12
CA ARG A 76 12.50 -5.96 -3.74
C ARG A 76 13.54 -4.84 -3.76
N THR A 77 13.12 -3.59 -3.59
CA THR A 77 14.03 -2.51 -3.15
C THR A 77 14.27 -2.62 -1.64
N GLY A 78 14.69 -3.81 -1.21
CA GLY A 78 15.41 -3.98 0.04
C GLY A 78 16.88 -3.82 -0.29
N ARG A 79 17.61 -3.05 0.52
CA ARG A 79 19.07 -2.97 0.49
C ARG A 79 19.65 -4.39 0.63
N TYR A 80 19.83 -5.07 -0.50
CA TYR A 80 20.35 -6.42 -0.57
C TYR A 80 21.85 -6.38 -0.25
N PRO A 81 22.43 -7.43 0.36
CA PRO A 81 23.86 -7.49 0.56
C PRO A 81 24.61 -7.41 -0.78
N ALA A 82 25.65 -6.59 -0.87
CA ALA A 82 26.37 -6.28 -2.12
C ALA A 82 26.98 -7.49 -2.84
N HIS A 83 27.04 -8.67 -2.20
CA HIS A 83 27.69 -9.88 -2.72
C HIS A 83 26.74 -10.86 -3.44
N ILE A 84 25.45 -10.55 -3.59
CA ILE A 84 24.54 -11.44 -4.32
C ILE A 84 24.75 -11.29 -5.83
N ARG A 85 24.90 -12.42 -6.53
CA ARG A 85 25.08 -12.46 -7.99
C ARG A 85 23.86 -11.88 -8.72
N ALA A 86 24.10 -10.98 -9.67
CA ALA A 86 23.06 -10.38 -10.50
C ALA A 86 22.50 -11.40 -11.50
N ARG A 87 21.17 -11.52 -11.57
CA ARG A 87 20.48 -12.34 -12.57
C ARG A 87 20.24 -11.52 -13.83
N ASP A 88 19.97 -12.19 -14.94
CA ASP A 88 19.67 -11.52 -16.22
C ASP A 88 18.46 -10.58 -16.14
N ALA A 89 17.48 -10.90 -15.28
CA ALA A 89 16.33 -10.04 -15.01
C ALA A 89 16.72 -8.72 -14.30
N ASP A 90 17.77 -8.78 -13.47
CA ASP A 90 18.30 -7.62 -12.74
C ASP A 90 19.16 -6.76 -13.68
N ARG A 91 19.94 -7.36 -14.60
CA ARG A 91 20.63 -6.60 -15.67
C ARG A 91 19.64 -5.94 -16.65
N ALA A 92 18.60 -6.67 -17.05
CA ALA A 92 17.54 -6.14 -17.91
C ALA A 92 16.72 -5.02 -17.25
N GLU A 93 16.70 -4.95 -15.92
CA GLU A 93 16.18 -3.81 -15.18
C GLU A 93 16.97 -2.55 -15.42
N THR A 94 18.27 -2.64 -15.15
CA THR A 94 19.18 -1.52 -15.22
C THR A 94 19.28 -0.99 -16.65
N CYS A 95 19.27 -1.86 -17.66
CA CYS A 95 19.17 -1.44 -19.07
C CYS A 95 17.92 -0.61 -19.37
N ARG A 96 16.74 -1.00 -18.86
CA ARG A 96 15.51 -0.20 -19.05
C ARG A 96 15.58 1.16 -18.36
N ALA A 97 16.24 1.24 -17.22
CA ALA A 97 16.46 2.51 -16.54
C ALA A 97 17.41 3.42 -17.34
N LEU A 98 18.49 2.85 -17.92
CA LEU A 98 19.39 3.57 -18.82
C LEU A 98 18.69 4.07 -20.09
N ASP A 99 17.82 3.24 -20.71
CA ASP A 99 17.03 3.64 -21.87
C ASP A 99 16.07 4.79 -21.57
N THR A 100 15.47 4.75 -20.37
CA THR A 100 14.59 5.84 -19.90
C THR A 100 15.39 7.12 -19.66
N ALA A 101 16.55 7.02 -19.02
CA ALA A 101 17.44 8.16 -18.80
C ALA A 101 17.98 8.78 -20.10
N LEU A 102 18.25 7.97 -21.13
CA LEU A 102 18.59 8.45 -22.48
C LEU A 102 17.40 9.17 -23.13
N ALA A 103 16.19 8.60 -23.02
CA ALA A 103 14.97 9.22 -23.56
C ALA A 103 14.63 10.56 -22.87
N ASP A 104 14.90 10.66 -21.57
CA ASP A 104 14.72 11.87 -20.76
C ASP A 104 15.88 12.87 -20.92
N GLY A 105 16.88 12.55 -21.75
CA GLY A 105 18.04 13.41 -22.03
C GLY A 105 19.02 13.55 -20.87
N GLN A 106 18.94 12.69 -19.85
CA GLN A 106 19.85 12.65 -18.71
C GLN A 106 21.18 11.94 -19.04
N LEU A 107 21.23 11.18 -20.13
CA LEU A 107 22.43 10.52 -20.66
C LEU A 107 22.63 10.87 -22.14
N SER A 108 23.87 11.05 -22.56
CA SER A 108 24.22 11.05 -23.98
C SER A 108 24.24 9.62 -24.54
N ALA A 109 24.16 9.48 -25.87
CA ALA A 109 24.24 8.16 -26.52
C ALA A 109 25.57 7.42 -26.27
N ALA A 110 26.67 8.16 -26.10
CA ALA A 110 27.98 7.57 -25.80
C ALA A 110 28.06 7.06 -24.35
N GLU A 111 27.47 7.80 -23.40
CA GLU A 111 27.38 7.40 -21.99
C GLU A 111 26.43 6.21 -21.83
N HIS A 112 25.29 6.22 -22.53
CA HIS A 112 24.36 5.09 -22.56
C HIS A 112 25.03 3.80 -23.05
N GLN A 113 25.82 3.86 -24.13
CA GLN A 113 26.56 2.71 -24.63
C GLN A 113 27.56 2.19 -23.58
N THR A 114 28.34 3.10 -22.97
CA THR A 114 29.33 2.76 -21.95
C THR A 114 28.68 2.11 -20.72
N LEU A 115 27.55 2.67 -20.26
CA LEU A 115 26.81 2.15 -19.10
C LEU A 115 26.09 0.83 -19.40
N THR A 116 25.68 0.61 -20.66
CA THR A 116 25.12 -0.67 -21.10
C THR A 116 26.19 -1.76 -21.07
N ASP A 117 27.41 -1.47 -21.54
CA ASP A 117 28.53 -2.41 -21.50
C ASP A 117 28.94 -2.74 -20.05
N LEU A 118 28.97 -1.74 -19.16
CA LEU A 118 29.21 -1.94 -17.72
C LEU A 118 28.11 -2.76 -17.04
N THR A 119 26.84 -2.52 -17.40
CA THR A 119 25.71 -3.31 -16.90
C THR A 119 25.79 -4.77 -17.34
N ALA A 120 26.26 -5.02 -18.57
CA ALA A 120 26.47 -6.37 -19.08
C ALA A 120 27.62 -7.10 -18.35
N ALA A 121 28.66 -6.37 -17.94
CA ALA A 121 29.81 -6.90 -17.20
C ALA A 121 29.57 -7.07 -15.70
N ALA A 122 28.50 -6.49 -15.14
CA ALA A 122 28.21 -6.53 -13.71
C ALA A 122 27.86 -7.95 -13.23
N GLU A 123 28.64 -8.45 -12.27
CA GLU A 123 28.47 -9.79 -11.70
C GLU A 123 27.55 -9.79 -10.48
N THR A 124 27.46 -8.69 -9.74
CA THR A 124 26.69 -8.60 -8.49
C THR A 124 25.59 -7.53 -8.51
N LEU A 125 24.61 -7.68 -7.62
CA LEU A 125 23.57 -6.68 -7.37
C LEU A 125 24.14 -5.40 -6.72
N GLY A 126 25.29 -5.49 -6.05
CA GLY A 126 26.01 -4.32 -5.56
C GLY A 126 26.52 -3.45 -6.71
N ASP A 127 27.16 -4.07 -7.70
CA ASP A 127 27.70 -3.37 -8.88
C ASP A 127 26.58 -2.67 -9.67
N LEU A 128 25.43 -3.33 -9.83
CA LEU A 128 24.26 -2.75 -10.50
C LEU A 128 23.62 -1.61 -9.68
N ALA A 129 23.62 -1.71 -8.35
CA ALA A 129 23.06 -0.68 -7.48
C ALA A 129 23.93 0.59 -7.46
N GLU A 130 25.24 0.46 -7.56
CA GLU A 130 26.17 1.60 -7.67
C GLU A 130 25.98 2.37 -8.98
N LEU A 131 25.88 1.64 -10.11
CA LEU A 131 25.56 2.21 -11.42
C LEU A 131 24.21 2.94 -11.41
N ALA A 132 23.18 2.35 -10.78
CA ALA A 132 21.86 2.97 -10.68
C ALA A 132 21.83 4.19 -9.73
N ALA A 133 22.65 4.19 -8.68
CA ALA A 133 22.74 5.32 -7.76
C ALA A 133 23.40 6.55 -8.40
N ASP A 134 24.37 6.34 -9.29
CA ASP A 134 25.04 7.43 -10.00
C ASP A 134 24.09 8.14 -10.98
N LEU A 135 23.22 7.37 -11.66
CA LEU A 135 22.14 7.91 -12.51
C LEU A 135 21.11 8.76 -11.77
N GLN A 136 20.94 8.55 -10.47
CA GLN A 136 19.98 9.29 -9.64
C GLN A 136 20.57 10.57 -9.03
N ARG A 137 21.85 10.90 -9.33
CA ARG A 137 22.45 12.16 -8.92
C ARG A 137 22.06 13.27 -9.92
N PRO A 138 21.45 14.38 -9.49
CA PRO A 138 21.17 15.51 -10.37
C PRO A 138 22.46 16.01 -11.01
N ALA A 139 22.49 16.16 -12.34
CA ALA A 139 23.66 16.65 -13.05
C ALA A 139 24.04 18.07 -12.56
N GLU A 140 25.31 18.25 -12.20
CA GLU A 140 25.86 19.59 -11.95
C GLU A 140 25.98 20.32 -13.30
N ALA A 141 25.43 21.54 -13.36
CA ALA A 141 25.21 22.26 -14.61
C ALA A 141 26.53 22.48 -15.39
N PRO A 142 26.56 22.24 -16.72
CA PRO A 142 27.72 22.57 -17.53
C PRO A 142 27.93 24.09 -17.60
N ILE A 143 29.13 24.55 -17.27
CA ILE A 143 29.57 25.90 -17.63
C ILE A 143 30.04 25.83 -19.09
N ASP A 144 29.28 26.42 -20.03
CA ASP A 144 29.79 26.60 -21.40
C ASP A 144 29.86 28.10 -21.78
N PRO A 145 31.03 28.58 -22.28
CA PRO A 145 31.28 29.96 -22.62
C PRO A 145 30.97 30.23 -24.10
N ARG A 146 30.37 31.40 -24.36
CA ARG A 146 30.17 32.00 -25.70
C ARG A 146 29.06 31.37 -26.55
N ALA A 147 27.85 31.88 -26.37
CA ALA A 147 26.98 32.22 -27.50
C ALA A 147 26.01 33.32 -27.08
N GLY A 148 26.35 34.56 -27.42
CA GLY A 148 25.38 35.64 -27.46
C GLY A 148 24.49 35.48 -28.70
N ARG A 149 23.19 35.79 -28.58
CA ARG A 149 22.59 37.05 -29.09
C ARG A 149 21.05 36.98 -29.01
N GLN A 150 20.56 37.84 -28.13
CA GLN A 150 19.19 38.28 -27.82
C GLN A 150 18.14 38.38 -28.96
N SER A 151 16.87 38.12 -28.60
CA SER A 151 15.71 38.97 -28.96
C SER A 151 14.84 39.19 -27.70
N ARG A 152 14.94 40.34 -27.02
CA ARG A 152 14.19 41.61 -27.17
C ARG A 152 12.68 41.62 -26.85
N THR A 153 12.15 40.61 -26.16
CA THR A 153 10.82 40.71 -25.50
C THR A 153 10.78 40.32 -24.02
N ALA A 154 11.92 39.99 -23.41
CA ALA A 154 12.03 39.71 -21.97
C ALA A 154 12.56 40.91 -21.13
N TRP A 155 12.47 42.15 -21.63
CA TRP A 155 13.04 43.35 -20.99
C TRP A 155 12.07 44.05 -19.99
N PHE A 156 11.14 43.34 -19.34
CA PHE A 156 10.29 43.98 -18.31
C PHE A 156 10.09 43.19 -17.01
N ALA A 157 10.88 42.14 -16.72
CA ALA A 157 10.80 41.43 -15.43
C ALA A 157 12.14 41.27 -14.70
N GLY A 158 13.24 41.86 -15.21
CA GLY A 158 14.58 41.72 -14.64
C GLY A 158 15.08 42.90 -13.77
N ALA A 159 14.30 43.96 -13.61
CA ALA A 159 14.75 45.22 -12.95
C ALA A 159 14.03 45.55 -11.63
N VAL A 160 13.25 44.62 -11.06
CA VAL A 160 12.67 44.78 -9.71
C VAL A 160 13.34 43.86 -8.67
N ALA A 161 14.06 42.82 -9.08
CA ALA A 161 14.58 41.82 -8.13
C ALA A 161 15.97 42.14 -7.53
N VAL A 162 16.69 43.17 -7.99
CA VAL A 162 18.02 43.51 -7.45
C VAL A 162 18.01 44.82 -6.61
N ALA A 163 16.92 45.57 -6.62
CA ALA A 163 16.76 46.72 -5.70
C ALA A 163 16.11 46.35 -4.35
N VAL A 164 15.52 45.15 -4.21
CA VAL A 164 14.90 44.70 -2.95
C VAL A 164 15.92 44.01 -2.02
N THR A 165 17.00 43.44 -2.55
CA THR A 165 18.02 42.75 -1.73
C THR A 165 19.03 43.69 -1.09
N ALA A 166 19.27 44.90 -1.63
CA ALA A 166 20.15 45.88 -0.98
C ALA A 166 19.45 46.71 0.13
N ALA A 167 18.12 46.82 0.12
CA ALA A 167 17.36 47.48 1.19
C ALA A 167 17.03 46.54 2.38
N ALA A 168 16.99 45.22 2.16
CA ALA A 168 16.68 44.25 3.21
C ALA A 168 17.87 43.93 4.13
N VAL A 169 19.12 44.06 3.66
CA VAL A 169 20.31 43.83 4.50
C VAL A 169 20.68 45.06 5.33
N GLY A 170 20.39 46.28 4.83
CA GLY A 170 20.64 47.53 5.57
C GLY A 170 19.69 47.78 6.75
N GLY A 171 18.41 47.37 6.63
CA GLY A 171 17.42 47.54 7.71
C GLY A 171 17.56 46.56 8.88
N TYR A 172 18.11 45.38 8.62
CA TYR A 172 18.30 44.32 9.62
C TYR A 172 19.41 44.66 10.64
N LEU A 173 20.39 45.46 10.25
CA LEU A 173 21.47 45.90 11.16
C LEU A 173 21.10 47.12 12.03
N LEU A 174 20.00 47.81 11.76
CA LEU A 174 19.59 49.01 12.53
C LEU A 174 18.47 48.76 13.56
N THR A 175 17.82 47.59 13.57
CA THR A 175 16.68 47.30 14.46
C THR A 175 16.86 46.08 15.36
N HIS A 176 17.97 45.34 15.24
CA HIS A 176 18.28 44.24 16.14
C HIS A 176 18.73 44.76 17.52
N ARG A 177 17.76 45.04 18.38
CA ARG A 177 17.97 45.02 19.82
C ARG A 177 18.26 43.58 20.23
N VAL A 178 19.40 43.37 20.88
CA VAL A 178 19.73 42.13 21.57
C VAL A 178 18.58 41.84 22.54
N ALA A 179 17.83 40.78 22.28
CA ALA A 179 16.87 40.27 23.25
C ALA A 179 17.65 39.81 24.50
N PRO A 180 17.19 40.13 25.72
CA PRO A 180 17.84 39.61 26.92
C PRO A 180 17.80 38.09 26.86
N VAL A 181 18.94 37.48 27.17
CA VAL A 181 19.12 36.03 27.19
C VAL A 181 18.02 35.41 28.06
N PRO A 182 17.17 34.51 27.53
CA PRO A 182 16.20 33.82 28.36
C PRO A 182 16.95 32.97 29.38
N GLU A 183 16.55 33.04 30.65
CA GLU A 183 17.08 32.15 31.68
C GLU A 183 16.94 30.69 31.24
N PRO A 184 17.93 29.83 31.54
CA PRO A 184 17.88 28.45 31.12
C PRO A 184 16.67 27.78 31.75
N VAL A 185 15.65 27.49 30.93
CA VAL A 185 14.58 26.57 31.30
C VAL A 185 15.28 25.22 31.49
N VAL A 186 15.38 24.78 32.74
CA VAL A 186 15.88 23.46 33.08
C VAL A 186 15.03 22.46 32.30
N ALA A 187 15.61 21.86 31.27
CA ALA A 187 14.97 20.77 30.55
C ALA A 187 14.64 19.69 31.57
N ALA A 188 13.35 19.33 31.68
CA ALA A 188 12.94 18.20 32.48
C ALA A 188 13.77 16.99 32.05
N ALA A 189 14.41 16.34 33.02
CA ALA A 189 15.26 15.19 32.75
C ALA A 189 14.50 14.18 31.85
N PRO A 190 15.15 13.59 30.84
CA PRO A 190 14.51 12.59 29.99
C PRO A 190 13.93 11.51 30.90
N GLN A 191 12.60 11.38 30.89
CA GLN A 191 11.95 10.31 31.62
C GLN A 191 12.46 9.01 30.99
N VAL A 192 13.16 8.20 31.80
CA VAL A 192 13.55 6.85 31.43
C VAL A 192 12.25 6.05 31.28
N VAL A 193 11.69 6.03 30.08
CA VAL A 193 10.55 5.17 29.73
C VAL A 193 11.08 3.74 29.81
N ARG A 194 10.80 3.07 30.94
CA ARG A 194 11.12 1.67 31.10
C ARG A 194 10.25 0.89 30.10
N PRO A 195 10.82 0.01 29.25
CA PRO A 195 10.02 -0.84 28.40
C PRO A 195 9.14 -1.72 29.28
N MET A 196 7.83 -1.47 29.27
CA MET A 196 6.84 -2.32 29.90
C MET A 196 6.56 -3.48 28.93
N VAL A 197 6.88 -4.70 29.33
CA VAL A 197 6.44 -5.90 28.61
C VAL A 197 4.95 -6.06 28.94
N ILE A 198 4.09 -5.58 28.03
CA ILE A 198 2.66 -5.89 28.11
C ILE A 198 2.53 -7.32 27.61
N GLU A 199 2.28 -8.26 28.53
CA GLU A 199 1.88 -9.62 28.16
C GLU A 199 0.60 -9.50 27.33
N THR A 200 0.74 -9.68 26.02
CA THR A 200 -0.39 -9.74 25.09
C THR A 200 -0.59 -11.23 24.81
N PRO A 201 -1.65 -11.85 25.36
CA PRO A 201 -1.95 -13.24 25.08
C PRO A 201 -2.12 -13.43 23.57
N ASP A 202 -1.84 -14.63 23.08
CA ASP A 202 -2.03 -14.98 21.67
C ASP A 202 -3.47 -14.64 21.24
N LEU A 203 -3.62 -13.71 20.30
CA LEU A 203 -4.94 -13.18 19.90
C LEU A 203 -5.79 -14.19 19.12
N THR A 204 -5.20 -15.31 18.70
CA THR A 204 -5.92 -16.45 18.12
C THR A 204 -6.46 -17.42 19.18
N THR A 205 -6.31 -17.10 20.46
CA THR A 205 -6.89 -17.84 21.59
C THR A 205 -8.08 -17.10 22.20
N VAL A 206 -8.91 -17.80 23.00
CA VAL A 206 -10.04 -17.19 23.72
C VAL A 206 -9.56 -16.04 24.63
N ALA A 207 -8.48 -16.26 25.38
CA ALA A 207 -7.94 -15.25 26.28
C ALA A 207 -7.43 -14.00 25.53
N GLY A 208 -6.77 -14.19 24.38
CA GLY A 208 -6.31 -13.08 23.56
C GLY A 208 -7.45 -12.31 22.89
N PHE A 209 -8.48 -13.02 22.39
CA PHE A 209 -9.68 -12.38 21.87
C PHE A 209 -10.42 -11.56 22.93
N GLU A 210 -10.60 -12.10 24.14
CA GLU A 210 -11.25 -11.37 25.24
C GLU A 210 -10.46 -10.14 25.66
N LYS A 211 -9.12 -10.25 25.72
CA LYS A 211 -8.23 -9.11 25.98
C LYS A 211 -8.37 -8.03 24.91
N PHE A 212 -8.34 -8.42 23.64
CA PHE A 212 -8.54 -7.51 22.51
C PHE A 212 -9.90 -6.81 22.59
N ARG A 213 -10.98 -7.56 22.81
CA ARG A 213 -12.34 -7.01 22.91
C ARG A 213 -12.47 -5.99 24.05
N SER A 214 -11.88 -6.30 25.21
CA SER A 214 -11.85 -5.40 26.36
C SER A 214 -11.08 -4.11 26.04
N ASP A 215 -9.90 -4.20 25.43
CA ASP A 215 -9.09 -3.03 25.08
C ASP A 215 -9.77 -2.18 24.00
N TYR A 216 -10.43 -2.83 23.05
CA TYR A 216 -11.20 -2.16 21.99
C TYR A 216 -12.32 -1.33 22.59
N GLN A 217 -13.13 -1.94 23.47
CA GLN A 217 -14.22 -1.26 24.16
C GLN A 217 -13.72 -0.10 25.03
N ALA A 218 -12.61 -0.29 25.75
CA ALA A 218 -12.02 0.75 26.58
C ALA A 218 -11.51 1.94 25.75
N LYS A 219 -10.94 1.71 24.56
CA LYS A 219 -10.42 2.77 23.70
C LYS A 219 -11.52 3.52 22.96
N PHE A 220 -12.48 2.79 22.40
CA PHE A 220 -13.42 3.33 21.41
C PHE A 220 -14.82 3.56 21.96
N GLY A 221 -15.16 2.96 23.10
CA GLY A 221 -16.47 3.07 23.75
C GLY A 221 -17.57 2.20 23.12
N ASP A 222 -17.23 1.41 22.10
CA ASP A 222 -18.12 0.48 21.40
C ASP A 222 -17.35 -0.83 21.07
N THR A 223 -18.06 -1.81 20.50
CA THR A 223 -17.50 -3.12 20.08
C THR A 223 -17.70 -3.38 18.59
N THR A 224 -17.98 -2.32 17.82
CA THR A 224 -18.44 -2.44 16.45
C THR A 224 -17.28 -2.26 15.45
N VAL A 225 -17.06 -3.26 14.61
CA VAL A 225 -15.98 -3.28 13.62
C VAL A 225 -16.51 -3.60 12.22
N ASP A 226 -15.81 -3.14 11.21
CA ASP A 226 -16.10 -3.50 9.82
C ASP A 226 -15.51 -4.84 9.45
N ASN A 227 -14.25 -5.01 9.80
CA ASN A 227 -13.47 -6.20 9.62
C ASN A 227 -12.40 -6.24 10.71
N LEU A 228 -12.16 -7.43 11.24
CA LEU A 228 -11.13 -7.69 12.22
C LEU A 228 -10.32 -8.90 11.78
N SER A 229 -9.01 -8.76 11.76
CA SER A 229 -8.06 -9.84 11.50
C SER A 229 -7.16 -10.00 12.73
N LEU A 230 -7.27 -11.13 13.42
CA LEU A 230 -6.47 -11.49 14.59
C LEU A 230 -5.37 -12.46 14.20
N PHE A 231 -4.12 -12.04 14.33
CA PHE A 231 -2.93 -12.89 14.23
C PHE A 231 -2.39 -13.16 15.64
N PRO A 232 -1.54 -14.18 15.85
CA PRO A 232 -1.07 -14.53 17.19
C PRO A 232 -0.44 -13.36 17.95
N ASP A 233 0.32 -12.50 17.26
CA ASP A 233 1.08 -11.39 17.85
C ASP A 233 0.48 -10.00 17.62
N HIS A 234 -0.52 -9.86 16.75
CA HIS A 234 -1.11 -8.57 16.40
C HIS A 234 -2.50 -8.68 15.78
N ALA A 235 -3.22 -7.56 15.70
CA ALA A 235 -4.47 -7.49 14.94
C ALA A 235 -4.50 -6.29 14.00
N SER A 236 -5.33 -6.36 12.98
CA SER A 236 -5.74 -5.23 12.14
C SER A 236 -7.26 -5.10 12.20
N VAL A 237 -7.73 -3.86 12.30
CA VAL A 237 -9.13 -3.54 12.52
C VAL A 237 -9.55 -2.41 11.62
N ASP A 238 -10.49 -2.70 10.74
CA ASP A 238 -11.25 -1.69 10.04
C ASP A 238 -12.37 -1.22 10.97
N ARG A 239 -12.33 0.05 11.35
CA ARG A 239 -13.35 0.65 12.21
C ARG A 239 -14.12 1.71 11.45
N THR A 240 -15.44 1.59 11.51
CA THR A 240 -16.36 2.65 11.11
C THR A 240 -17.03 3.24 12.32
N SER A 241 -17.02 4.56 12.43
CA SER A 241 -17.77 5.25 13.48
C SER A 241 -19.24 5.42 13.07
N ALA A 242 -20.17 5.25 14.00
CA ALA A 242 -21.60 5.50 13.76
C ALA A 242 -21.90 6.95 13.30
N ARG A 243 -20.98 7.90 13.58
CA ARG A 243 -21.09 9.30 13.14
C ARG A 243 -20.72 9.50 11.66
N GLN A 244 -19.95 8.57 11.08
CA GLN A 244 -19.44 8.66 9.72
C GLN A 244 -19.49 7.27 9.06
N LEU A 245 -20.70 6.79 8.77
CA LEU A 245 -20.92 5.44 8.22
C LEU A 245 -20.25 5.20 6.85
N ASN A 246 -19.90 6.28 6.14
CA ASN A 246 -19.22 6.27 4.84
C ASN A 246 -17.68 6.44 4.94
N ARG A 247 -17.12 6.29 6.15
CA ARG A 247 -15.68 6.39 6.43
C ARG A 247 -15.20 5.19 7.21
N VAL A 248 -14.02 4.71 6.87
CA VAL A 248 -13.35 3.63 7.58
C VAL A 248 -11.93 4.04 7.94
N ALA A 249 -11.51 3.68 9.15
CA ALA A 249 -10.16 3.88 9.64
C ALA A 249 -9.56 2.51 9.98
N ASP A 250 -8.38 2.22 9.42
CA ASP A 250 -7.63 1.01 9.73
C ASP A 250 -6.72 1.25 10.93
N TYR A 251 -6.79 0.34 11.91
CA TYR A 251 -5.96 0.33 13.09
C TYR A 251 -5.20 -0.98 13.22
N SER A 252 -3.90 -0.87 13.46
CA SER A 252 -3.10 -1.99 13.98
C SER A 252 -3.20 -2.07 15.50
N TYR A 253 -3.17 -3.29 16.05
CA TYR A 253 -3.16 -3.56 17.48
C TYR A 253 -2.01 -4.48 17.86
N ARG A 254 -1.16 -4.02 18.79
CA ARG A 254 -0.07 -4.78 19.42
C ARG A 254 0.00 -4.45 20.92
N GLY A 255 -1.07 -4.76 21.66
CA GLY A 255 -1.25 -4.31 23.05
C GLY A 255 -1.72 -2.85 23.17
N GLY A 256 -1.94 -2.19 22.04
CA GLY A 256 -2.45 -0.83 21.92
C GLY A 256 -2.76 -0.54 20.46
N PHE A 257 -3.69 0.38 20.21
CA PHE A 257 -4.19 0.66 18.86
C PHE A 257 -3.47 1.86 18.23
N MET A 258 -2.95 1.67 17.02
CA MET A 258 -2.32 2.71 16.20
C MET A 258 -3.00 2.81 14.85
N LEU A 259 -3.29 4.03 14.39
CA LEU A 259 -3.82 4.27 13.06
C LEU A 259 -2.75 3.84 12.03
N SER A 260 -3.06 2.87 11.18
CA SER A 260 -2.13 2.32 10.18
C SER A 260 -2.24 3.05 8.84
N THR A 261 -3.43 3.53 8.48
CA THR A 261 -3.69 4.18 7.19
C THR A 261 -4.56 5.44 7.36
N ALA A 262 -4.50 6.35 6.38
CA ALA A 262 -5.45 7.46 6.30
C ALA A 262 -6.89 6.95 6.18
N VAL A 263 -7.85 7.72 6.70
CA VAL A 263 -9.28 7.39 6.63
C VAL A 263 -9.73 7.38 5.17
N THR A 264 -10.37 6.30 4.74
CA THR A 264 -10.86 6.11 3.36
C THR A 264 -12.38 6.09 3.29
N THR A 265 -12.92 6.10 2.06
CA THR A 265 -14.36 5.98 1.82
C THR A 265 -14.81 4.52 1.97
N ARG A 266 -15.98 4.35 2.56
CA ARG A 266 -16.68 3.09 2.78
C ARG A 266 -18.11 3.21 2.28
N SER A 267 -18.70 2.12 1.79
CA SER A 267 -20.13 2.11 1.47
C SER A 267 -20.98 2.22 2.73
N ALA A 268 -21.89 3.19 2.78
CA ALA A 268 -22.70 3.46 3.96
C ALA A 268 -23.72 2.35 4.27
N ASP A 269 -24.06 1.52 3.27
CA ASP A 269 -24.98 0.38 3.40
C ASP A 269 -24.28 -0.92 3.87
N LYS A 270 -22.95 -0.92 3.98
CA LYS A 270 -22.21 -2.07 4.51
C LYS A 270 -22.56 -2.25 5.99
N PRO A 271 -23.09 -3.42 6.38
CA PRO A 271 -23.38 -3.70 7.78
C PRO A 271 -22.10 -3.71 8.63
N ILE A 272 -22.23 -3.38 9.91
CA ILE A 272 -21.12 -3.35 10.87
C ILE A 272 -21.23 -4.58 11.77
N PHE A 273 -20.12 -5.29 11.95
CA PHE A 273 -20.04 -6.46 12.82
C PHE A 273 -19.91 -6.03 14.29
N ASP A 274 -20.67 -6.64 15.19
CA ASP A 274 -20.52 -6.40 16.62
C ASP A 274 -19.73 -7.53 17.29
N LEU A 275 -18.55 -7.22 17.84
CA LEU A 275 -17.71 -8.17 18.56
C LEU A 275 -18.36 -8.67 19.86
N ALA A 276 -19.34 -7.95 20.41
CA ALA A 276 -20.10 -8.41 21.56
C ALA A 276 -21.01 -9.61 21.22
N ALA A 277 -21.38 -9.79 19.95
CA ALA A 277 -22.21 -10.91 19.49
C ALA A 277 -21.45 -12.25 19.41
N VAL A 278 -20.11 -12.23 19.52
CA VAL A 278 -19.28 -13.43 19.46
C VAL A 278 -19.38 -14.22 20.77
N ASN A 279 -19.83 -15.47 20.68
CA ASN A 279 -19.81 -16.41 21.80
C ASN A 279 -18.38 -16.93 22.03
N THR A 280 -17.75 -16.52 23.13
CA THR A 280 -16.34 -16.85 23.42
C THR A 280 -16.13 -18.34 23.69
N SER A 281 -17.08 -19.01 24.34
CA SER A 281 -17.03 -20.46 24.55
C SER A 281 -17.06 -21.20 23.22
N ALA A 282 -17.97 -20.82 22.33
CA ALA A 282 -18.12 -21.47 21.03
C ALA A 282 -16.95 -21.15 20.08
N LEU A 283 -16.36 -19.95 20.18
CA LEU A 283 -15.10 -19.61 19.51
C LEU A 283 -13.95 -20.51 19.96
N GLY A 284 -13.81 -20.76 21.27
CA GLY A 284 -12.82 -21.68 21.81
C GLY A 284 -12.97 -23.10 21.26
N ASP A 285 -14.20 -23.61 21.22
CA ASP A 285 -14.51 -24.91 20.63
C ASP A 285 -14.18 -24.97 19.13
N LEU A 286 -14.49 -23.90 18.38
CA LEU A 286 -14.14 -23.81 16.97
C LEU A 286 -12.63 -23.81 16.74
N ILE A 287 -11.87 -23.03 17.50
CA ILE A 287 -10.40 -22.99 17.44
C ILE A 287 -9.83 -24.38 17.71
N ALA A 288 -10.29 -25.06 18.76
CA ALA A 288 -9.83 -26.40 19.12
C ALA A 288 -10.13 -27.44 18.04
N ARG A 289 -11.27 -27.32 17.35
CA ARG A 289 -11.67 -28.23 16.27
C ARG A 289 -11.10 -27.86 14.90
N ALA A 290 -10.61 -26.64 14.70
CA ALA A 290 -10.19 -26.14 13.39
C ALA A 290 -9.07 -26.99 12.78
N VAL A 291 -7.99 -27.22 13.53
CA VAL A 291 -6.82 -27.99 13.04
C VAL A 291 -7.20 -29.40 12.57
N PRO A 292 -7.88 -30.25 13.37
CA PRO A 292 -8.23 -31.60 12.93
C PRO A 292 -9.27 -31.62 11.80
N LEU A 293 -10.20 -30.65 11.75
CA LEU A 293 -11.21 -30.56 10.68
C LEU A 293 -10.61 -30.18 9.33
N LEU A 294 -9.62 -29.28 9.35
CA LEU A 294 -9.05 -28.68 8.16
C LEU A 294 -7.92 -29.50 7.52
N LYS A 295 -7.45 -30.57 8.19
CA LYS A 295 -6.54 -31.59 7.63
C LYS A 295 -5.22 -31.04 7.06
N VAL A 296 -4.75 -29.90 7.55
CA VAL A 296 -3.44 -29.34 7.16
C VAL A 296 -2.34 -30.09 7.92
N PRO A 297 -1.41 -30.78 7.25
CA PRO A 297 -0.29 -31.46 7.90
C PRO A 297 0.56 -30.48 8.72
N GLY A 298 0.70 -30.74 10.02
CA GLY A 298 1.44 -29.84 10.93
C GLY A 298 0.86 -28.43 11.00
N GLY A 299 -0.41 -28.24 10.63
CA GLY A 299 -1.04 -26.93 10.58
C GLY A 299 -1.32 -26.36 11.96
N ALA A 300 -1.19 -25.04 12.08
CA ALA A 300 -1.62 -24.26 13.24
C ALA A 300 -2.55 -23.13 12.77
N VAL A 301 -3.33 -22.57 13.70
CA VAL A 301 -4.15 -21.38 13.42
C VAL A 301 -3.22 -20.22 13.08
N SER A 302 -3.34 -19.73 11.86
CA SER A 302 -2.53 -18.62 11.34
C SER A 302 -3.14 -17.27 11.68
N HIS A 303 -4.46 -17.15 11.54
CA HIS A 303 -5.23 -15.97 11.89
C HIS A 303 -6.73 -16.28 11.92
N ILE A 304 -7.48 -15.39 12.57
CA ILE A 304 -8.95 -15.42 12.65
C ILE A 304 -9.47 -14.12 12.06
N GLY A 305 -10.32 -14.21 11.04
CA GLY A 305 -11.07 -13.09 10.48
C GLY A 305 -12.46 -13.00 11.08
N MET A 306 -12.97 -11.80 11.31
CA MET A 306 -14.35 -11.55 11.74
C MET A 306 -14.90 -10.33 11.01
N GLY A 307 -16.09 -10.46 10.43
CA GLY A 307 -16.70 -9.35 9.71
C GLY A 307 -18.02 -9.71 9.06
N ILE A 308 -18.56 -8.74 8.32
CA ILE A 308 -19.71 -8.94 7.44
C ILE A 308 -19.32 -8.51 6.03
N ASP A 309 -19.39 -9.44 5.10
CA ASP A 309 -19.15 -9.20 3.69
C ASP A 309 -20.39 -8.52 3.05
N THR A 310 -20.17 -7.69 2.02
CA THR A 310 -21.22 -6.92 1.34
C THR A 310 -22.17 -7.79 0.50
N ILE A 311 -21.74 -8.99 0.11
CA ILE A 311 -22.45 -9.96 -0.71
C ILE A 311 -23.37 -10.82 0.15
N SER A 312 -22.82 -11.60 1.08
CA SER A 312 -23.60 -12.50 1.93
C SER A 312 -24.41 -11.73 2.98
N LYS A 313 -23.89 -10.59 3.45
CA LYS A 313 -24.42 -9.82 4.59
C LYS A 313 -24.63 -10.67 5.85
N VAL A 314 -23.89 -11.79 5.96
CA VAL A 314 -23.92 -12.69 7.11
C VAL A 314 -22.70 -12.44 8.00
N PRO A 315 -22.88 -12.20 9.31
CA PRO A 315 -21.79 -12.19 10.27
C PRO A 315 -21.02 -13.50 10.24
N THR A 316 -19.73 -13.42 9.96
CA THR A 316 -18.89 -14.60 9.74
C THR A 316 -17.60 -14.49 10.56
N ILE A 317 -17.23 -15.60 11.19
CA ILE A 317 -15.92 -15.85 11.79
C ILE A 317 -15.20 -16.84 10.88
N SER A 318 -14.04 -16.47 10.36
CA SER A 318 -13.21 -17.30 9.49
C SER A 318 -11.94 -17.71 10.24
N ILE A 319 -11.71 -19.00 10.43
CA ILE A 319 -10.50 -19.51 11.10
C ILE A 319 -9.60 -20.13 10.04
N TYR A 320 -8.41 -19.57 9.86
CA TYR A 320 -7.43 -20.01 8.87
C TYR A 320 -6.35 -20.86 9.53
N VAL A 321 -6.18 -22.09 9.07
CA VAL A 321 -5.10 -22.99 9.47
C VAL A 321 -4.10 -23.09 8.33
N GLY A 322 -2.82 -22.99 8.64
CA GLY A 322 -1.76 -23.15 7.66
C GLY A 322 -0.47 -23.69 8.25
N ASN A 323 0.49 -24.01 7.37
CA ASN A 323 1.81 -24.48 7.75
C ASN A 323 2.93 -23.73 7.01
N SER A 324 4.18 -24.09 7.29
CA SER A 324 5.38 -23.50 6.68
C SER A 324 5.55 -23.80 5.17
N PHE A 325 4.75 -24.71 4.62
CA PHE A 325 4.78 -25.09 3.21
C PHE A 325 3.72 -24.34 2.37
N ASN A 326 3.08 -23.32 2.94
CA ASN A 326 1.95 -22.58 2.34
C ASN A 326 0.71 -23.44 2.05
N GLU A 327 0.61 -24.61 2.69
CA GLU A 327 -0.63 -25.37 2.70
C GLU A 327 -1.59 -24.66 3.64
N ASN A 328 -2.78 -24.32 3.16
CA ASN A 328 -3.77 -23.60 3.92
C ASN A 328 -5.16 -24.20 3.75
N ALA A 329 -5.99 -23.94 4.75
CA ALA A 329 -7.37 -24.35 4.81
C ALA A 329 -8.09 -23.41 5.77
N TYR A 330 -9.40 -23.28 5.63
CA TYR A 330 -10.17 -22.44 6.53
C TYR A 330 -11.60 -22.95 6.72
N LEU A 331 -12.19 -22.57 7.83
CA LEU A 331 -13.61 -22.76 8.08
C LEU A 331 -14.27 -21.41 8.33
N GLU A 332 -15.53 -21.31 7.96
CA GLU A 332 -16.40 -20.17 8.22
C GLU A 332 -17.47 -20.63 9.19
N ALA A 333 -17.76 -19.82 10.21
CA ALA A 333 -18.78 -20.08 11.21
C ALA A 333 -19.55 -18.82 11.57
N THR A 334 -20.75 -18.99 12.15
CA THR A 334 -21.53 -17.89 12.71
C THR A 334 -20.88 -17.39 14.01
N PRO A 335 -21.22 -16.18 14.50
CA PRO A 335 -20.76 -15.70 15.81
C PRO A 335 -21.22 -16.57 16.99
N ALA A 336 -22.27 -17.37 16.79
CA ALA A 336 -22.75 -18.35 17.77
C ALA A 336 -21.88 -19.63 17.81
N GLY A 337 -21.02 -19.83 16.81
CA GLY A 337 -20.11 -20.97 16.70
C GLY A 337 -20.57 -22.09 15.76
N ASP A 338 -21.65 -21.88 15.02
CA ASP A 338 -22.18 -22.87 14.08
C ASP A 338 -21.39 -22.83 12.76
N PRO A 339 -20.85 -23.95 12.27
CA PRO A 339 -20.10 -23.98 11.02
C PRO A 339 -21.04 -23.67 9.83
N ILE A 340 -20.64 -22.70 9.01
CA ILE A 340 -21.29 -22.31 7.75
C ILE A 340 -20.68 -23.11 6.61
N ARG A 341 -19.36 -23.09 6.48
CA ARG A 341 -18.59 -23.79 5.44
C ARG A 341 -17.25 -24.25 5.98
N VAL A 342 -16.75 -25.36 5.45
CA VAL A 342 -15.44 -25.91 5.78
C VAL A 342 -14.71 -26.17 4.47
N TYR A 343 -13.51 -25.59 4.33
CA TYR A 343 -12.65 -25.74 3.17
C TYR A 343 -11.37 -26.45 3.63
N PRO A 344 -11.39 -27.79 3.75
CA PRO A 344 -10.25 -28.55 4.22
C PRO A 344 -9.14 -28.60 3.15
N PHE A 345 -7.91 -28.82 3.60
CA PHE A 345 -6.79 -29.09 2.72
C PHE A 345 -6.96 -30.47 2.06
N HIS A 346 -6.74 -30.52 0.75
CA HIS A 346 -6.77 -31.74 -0.05
C HIS A 346 -5.38 -31.99 -0.61
N THR A 347 -4.86 -33.19 -0.39
CA THR A 347 -3.54 -33.65 -0.82
C THR A 347 -3.58 -34.30 -2.19
#